data_AF-A0A8X6YGD2-F1
#
_entry.id   AF-A0A8X6YGD2-F1
#
_cell.length_a   1.000
_cell.length_b   1.000
_cell.length_c   1.000
_cell.angle_alpha   90.00
_cell.angle_beta   90.00
_cell.angle_gamma   90.00
#
_symmetry.space_group_name_H-M   'P 1'
#
loop_
_entity.id
_entity.type
_entity.pdbx_description
1 polymer ?
#
loop_
_entity_poly.entity_id
_entity_poly.type
_entity_poly.pdbx_seq_one_letter_code
_entity_poly.pdbx_strand_id
1 'polypeptide(L)'
;MALSEVGNLVFIDGILNHMVHLDILQLNLRESAKNFGSDGNLILQLDNDPKHKARQTVVSFSLSKQQLHTPPQFPDINVIENLWATLETAIQKHKIRNKTDLKQVFAAKYLQMPRKSWLNR
;
A
#
# COMPACT_ATOMS: atom_id res chain seq x y z
N MET A 1 -16.06 7.54 7.99
CA MET A 1 -14.93 7.33 8.92
C MET A 1 -13.76 6.83 8.07
N ALA A 2 -12.65 7.56 8.00
CA ALA A 2 -11.45 7.12 7.28
C ALA A 2 -10.58 6.26 8.23
N LEU A 3 -9.98 5.20 7.68
CA LEU A 3 -9.35 4.09 8.39
C LEU A 3 -8.24 4.52 9.36
N SER A 4 -8.25 3.92 10.55
CA SER A 4 -7.45 4.31 11.71
C SER A 4 -6.09 3.62 11.84
N GLU A 5 -5.74 2.69 10.93
CA GLU A 5 -4.50 1.89 11.00
C GLU A 5 -3.88 1.71 9.60
N VAL A 6 -2.55 1.61 9.56
CA VAL A 6 -1.79 1.26 8.35
C VAL A 6 -2.05 -0.21 7.98
N GLY A 7 -2.11 -0.51 6.67
CA GLY A 7 -2.33 -1.86 6.17
C GLY A 7 -1.12 -2.78 6.35
N ASN A 8 -1.21 -4.01 5.83
CA ASN A 8 -0.11 -4.96 5.92
C ASN A 8 1.12 -4.52 5.09
N LEU A 9 2.32 -4.70 5.65
CA LEU A 9 3.60 -4.47 4.98
C LEU A 9 4.27 -5.81 4.64
N VAL A 10 4.59 -6.03 3.37
CA VAL A 10 5.28 -7.24 2.89
C VAL A 10 6.59 -6.87 2.20
N PHE A 11 7.71 -7.41 2.68
CA PHE A 11 9.01 -7.29 2.02
C PHE A 11 9.19 -8.42 1.01
N ILE A 12 9.55 -8.06 -0.23
CA ILE A 12 9.83 -9.02 -1.30
C ILE A 12 11.35 -9.09 -1.49
N ASP A 13 11.91 -10.30 -1.39
CA ASP A 13 13.30 -10.58 -1.71
C ASP A 13 13.38 -11.23 -3.10
N GLY A 14 13.83 -10.49 -4.11
CA GLY A 14 14.01 -10.99 -5.48
C GLY A 14 13.08 -10.31 -6.49
N ILE A 15 12.88 -10.95 -7.65
CA ILE A 15 12.03 -10.42 -8.72
C ILE A 15 10.57 -10.73 -8.40
N LEU A 16 9.75 -9.69 -8.32
CA LEU A 16 8.33 -9.82 -8.15
C LEU A 16 7.68 -10.35 -9.44
N ASN A 17 7.31 -11.62 -9.43
CA ASN A 17 6.49 -12.23 -10.48
C ASN A 17 5.03 -11.76 -10.36
N HIS A 18 4.36 -11.57 -11.49
CA HIS A 18 2.94 -11.21 -11.57
C HIS A 18 2.01 -12.12 -10.75
N MET A 19 2.25 -13.44 -10.70
CA MET A 19 1.42 -14.36 -9.90
C MET A 19 1.59 -14.09 -8.40
N VAL A 20 2.85 -14.01 -7.95
CA VAL A 20 3.20 -13.72 -6.56
C VAL A 20 2.64 -12.36 -6.13
N HIS A 21 2.70 -11.36 -7.02
CA HIS A 21 2.11 -10.06 -6.76
C HIS A 21 0.59 -10.13 -6.52
N LEU A 22 -0.13 -10.89 -7.35
CA LEU A 22 -1.58 -11.04 -7.20
C LEU A 22 -1.95 -11.80 -5.92
N ASP A 23 -1.20 -12.85 -5.57
CA ASP A 23 -1.43 -13.62 -4.35
C ASP A 23 -1.21 -12.75 -3.10
N ILE A 24 -0.09 -12.01 -3.06
CA ILE A 24 0.21 -11.06 -1.99
C ILE A 24 -0.90 -10.01 -1.89
N LEU A 25 -1.32 -9.43 -3.01
CA LEU A 25 -2.37 -8.41 -3.03
C LEU A 25 -3.69 -8.97 -2.50
N GLN A 26 -4.12 -10.15 -2.97
CA GLN A 26 -5.38 -10.76 -2.58
C GLN A 26 -5.41 -11.15 -1.10
N LEU A 27 -4.32 -11.73 -0.59
CA LEU A 27 -4.21 -12.11 0.83
C LEU A 27 -4.22 -10.88 1.73
N ASN A 28 -3.38 -9.88 1.44
CA ASN A 28 -3.29 -8.69 2.29
C ASN A 28 -4.56 -7.84 2.24
N LEU A 29 -5.23 -7.74 1.10
CA LEU A 29 -6.52 -7.05 1.00
C LEU A 29 -7.61 -7.76 1.82
N ARG A 30 -7.65 -9.10 1.79
CA ARG A 30 -8.60 -9.89 2.59
C ARG A 30 -8.34 -9.75 4.09
N GLU A 31 -7.08 -9.80 4.52
CA GLU A 31 -6.73 -9.60 5.93
C GLU A 31 -7.01 -8.18 6.40
N SER A 32 -6.64 -7.19 5.60
CA SER A 32 -6.96 -5.79 5.86
C SER A 32 -8.47 -5.59 5.98
N ALA A 33 -9.26 -6.14 5.05
CA ALA A 33 -10.73 -6.05 5.11
C ALA A 33 -11.33 -6.60 6.41
N LYS A 34 -10.80 -7.74 6.88
CA LYS A 34 -11.18 -8.35 8.17
C LYS A 34 -10.78 -7.47 9.34
N ASN A 35 -9.53 -6.99 9.37
CA ASN A 35 -9.02 -6.14 10.44
C ASN A 35 -9.81 -4.82 10.55
N PHE A 36 -10.27 -4.31 9.42
CA PHE A 36 -11.06 -3.09 9.35
C PHE A 36 -12.56 -3.29 9.57
N GLY A 37 -13.01 -4.50 9.95
CA GLY A 37 -14.42 -4.81 10.23
C GLY A 37 -15.36 -4.44 9.08
N SER A 38 -14.85 -4.43 7.85
CA SER A 38 -15.55 -3.89 6.69
C SER A 38 -16.21 -5.03 5.90
N ASP A 39 -17.52 -5.17 6.07
CA ASP A 39 -18.37 -6.16 5.36
C ASP A 39 -18.55 -5.81 3.86
N GLY A 40 -17.44 -5.70 3.12
CA GLY A 40 -17.45 -5.49 1.68
C GLY A 40 -17.72 -4.06 1.20
N ASN A 41 -17.79 -3.07 2.09
CA ASN A 41 -17.91 -1.64 1.72
C ASN A 41 -16.55 -0.96 1.50
N LEU A 42 -15.56 -1.69 1.00
CA LEU A 42 -14.23 -1.13 0.73
C LEU A 42 -14.21 -0.42 -0.62
N ILE A 43 -13.52 0.73 -0.62
CA ILE A 43 -13.13 1.44 -1.83
C ILE A 43 -11.63 1.22 -2.00
N LEU A 44 -11.23 0.62 -3.12
CA LEU A 44 -9.81 0.38 -3.42
C LEU A 44 -9.29 1.43 -4.39
N GLN A 45 -8.17 2.05 -4.07
CA GLN A 45 -7.40 2.86 -5.01
C GLN A 45 -6.14 2.10 -5.38
N LEU A 46 -5.95 1.84 -6.67
CA LEU A 46 -4.74 1.21 -7.22
C LEU A 46 -4.05 2.19 -8.16
N ASP A 47 -2.74 2.02 -8.37
CA ASP A 47 -2.04 2.71 -9.44
C ASP A 47 -2.59 2.25 -10.81
N ASN A 48 -2.41 3.09 -11.82
CA ASN A 48 -2.92 2.80 -13.16
C ASN A 48 -1.82 2.27 -14.09
N ASP A 49 -0.79 1.62 -13.54
CA ASP A 49 0.32 1.13 -14.35
C ASP A 49 -0.19 0.09 -15.37
N PRO A 50 0.02 0.31 -16.69
CA PRO A 50 -0.45 -0.57 -17.74
C PRO A 50 -0.04 -2.04 -17.56
N LYS A 51 1.11 -2.30 -16.91
CA LYS A 51 1.64 -3.66 -16.69
C LYS A 51 0.79 -4.50 -15.71
N HIS A 52 -0.22 -3.87 -15.11
CA HIS A 52 -0.93 -4.38 -13.94
C HIS A 52 -2.45 -4.41 -14.10
N LYS A 53 -3.01 -3.74 -15.12
CA LYS A 53 -4.45 -3.50 -15.29
C LYS A 53 -5.34 -4.75 -15.26
N ALA A 54 -5.14 -5.70 -16.18
CA ALA A 54 -6.19 -6.67 -16.51
C ALA A 54 -6.58 -7.59 -15.32
N ARG A 55 -5.60 -8.09 -14.55
CA ARG A 55 -5.87 -9.00 -13.43
C ARG A 55 -6.10 -8.28 -12.10
N GLN A 56 -5.51 -7.10 -11.90
CA GLN A 56 -5.78 -6.30 -10.71
C GLN A 56 -7.24 -5.82 -10.67
N THR A 57 -7.83 -5.49 -11.84
CA THR A 57 -9.25 -5.19 -11.93
C THR A 57 -10.12 -6.36 -11.46
N VAL A 58 -9.77 -7.60 -11.81
CA VAL A 58 -10.53 -8.80 -11.37
C VAL A 58 -10.46 -8.99 -9.86
N VAL A 59 -9.26 -8.89 -9.28
CA VAL A 59 -9.08 -9.00 -7.82
C VAL A 59 -9.84 -7.89 -7.09
N SER A 60 -9.72 -6.65 -7.58
CA SER A 60 -10.39 -5.47 -7.03
C SER A 60 -11.93 -5.60 -7.05
N PHE A 61 -12.50 -6.07 -8.16
CA PHE A 61 -13.95 -6.28 -8.30
C PHE A 61 -14.47 -7.39 -7.38
N SER A 62 -13.63 -8.38 -7.04
CA SER A 62 -14.01 -9.48 -6.15
C SER A 62 -13.98 -9.11 -4.66
N LEU A 63 -13.20 -8.10 -4.27
CA LEU A 63 -12.93 -7.75 -2.87
C LEU A 63 -13.49 -6.38 -2.46
N SER A 64 -13.91 -5.55 -3.42
CA SER A 64 -14.35 -4.18 -3.17
C SER A 64 -15.58 -3.83 -3.98
N LYS A 65 -16.40 -2.92 -3.45
CA LYS A 65 -17.58 -2.41 -4.16
C LYS A 65 -17.22 -1.40 -5.23
N GLN A 66 -16.09 -0.71 -5.07
CA GLN A 66 -15.68 0.35 -5.96
C GLN A 66 -14.16 0.44 -6.02
N GLN A 67 -13.64 0.53 -7.24
CA GLN A 67 -12.27 0.92 -7.49
C GLN A 67 -12.21 2.40 -7.84
N LEU A 68 -11.40 3.18 -7.12
CA LEU A 68 -11.04 4.54 -7.51
C LEU A 68 -10.00 4.49 -8.61
N HIS A 69 -10.28 5.22 -9.68
CA HIS A 69 -9.38 5.33 -10.81
C HIS A 69 -8.44 6.52 -10.62
N THR A 70 -7.14 6.25 -10.45
CA THR A 70 -6.11 7.29 -10.48
C THR A 70 -5.81 7.63 -11.94
N PRO A 71 -5.98 8.89 -12.38
CA PRO A 71 -5.62 9.26 -13.74
C PRO A 71 -4.10 9.14 -13.92
N PRO A 72 -3.61 8.61 -15.06
CA PRO A 72 -2.20 8.26 -15.25
C PRO A 72 -1.23 9.44 -15.21
N GLN A 73 -1.74 10.68 -15.22
CA GLN A 73 -0.96 11.92 -15.18
C GLN A 73 -0.95 12.60 -13.81
N PHE A 74 -1.66 12.06 -12.81
CA PHE A 74 -1.79 12.67 -11.48
C PHE A 74 -1.31 11.72 -10.38
N PRO A 75 0.02 11.50 -10.25
CA PRO A 75 0.58 10.71 -9.17
C PRO A 75 0.29 11.34 -7.80
N ASP A 76 0.11 12.66 -7.74
CA ASP A 76 -0.22 13.42 -6.52
C ASP A 76 -1.56 13.02 -5.89
N ILE A 77 -2.45 12.36 -6.65
CA ILE A 77 -3.74 11.84 -6.15
C ILE A 77 -3.55 10.48 -5.45
N ASN A 78 -2.42 9.83 -5.65
CA ASN A 78 -2.14 8.54 -5.04
C ASN A 78 -1.59 8.74 -3.62
N VAL A 79 -2.44 8.52 -2.62
CA VAL A 79 -2.10 8.67 -1.19
C VAL A 79 -0.86 7.82 -0.80
N ILE A 80 -0.58 6.73 -1.53
CA ILE A 80 0.59 5.90 -1.28
C ILE A 80 1.91 6.60 -1.64
N GLU A 81 1.94 7.48 -2.64
CA GLU A 81 3.17 8.20 -3.03
C GLU A 81 3.61 9.14 -1.91
N ASN A 82 2.64 9.82 -1.29
CA ASN A 82 2.92 10.67 -0.13
C ASN A 82 3.41 9.86 1.08
N LEU A 83 2.87 8.65 1.27
CA LEU A 83 3.33 7.71 2.28
C LEU A 83 4.80 7.32 2.04
N TRP A 84 5.15 6.95 0.81
CA TRP A 84 6.51 6.59 0.43
C TRP A 84 7.49 7.74 0.63
N ALA A 85 7.14 8.95 0.17
CA ALA A 85 7.98 10.14 0.33
C ALA A 85 8.26 10.45 1.81
N THR A 86 7.27 10.27 2.68
CA THR A 86 7.47 10.53 4.10
C THR A 86 8.23 9.41 4.81
N LEU A 87 8.02 8.14 4.42
CA LEU A 87 8.83 7.02 4.90
C LEU A 87 10.30 7.21 4.52
N GLU A 88 10.57 7.57 3.26
CA GLU A 88 11.92 7.82 2.78
C GLU A 88 12.62 8.91 3.59
N THR A 89 11.96 10.06 3.78
CA THR A 89 12.50 11.17 4.58
C THR A 89 12.79 10.75 6.03
N ALA A 90 11.93 9.92 6.62
CA ALA A 90 12.14 9.41 7.99
C ALA A 90 13.31 8.42 8.07
N ILE A 91 13.46 7.58 7.04
CA ILE A 91 14.49 6.55 6.96
C ILE A 91 15.87 7.17 6.68
N GLN A 92 15.95 8.19 5.82
CA GLN A 92 17.20 8.90 5.50
C GLN A 92 17.90 9.49 6.74
N LYS A 93 17.16 9.75 7.82
CA LYS A 93 17.72 10.21 9.11
C LYS A 93 18.47 9.12 9.89
N HIS A 94 18.39 7.86 9.47
CA HIS A 94 19.01 6.71 10.14
C HIS A 94 20.21 6.21 9.35
N LYS A 95 21.25 5.76 10.06
CA LYS A 95 22.41 5.10 9.43
C LYS A 95 22.07 3.64 9.12
N ILE A 96 21.76 3.35 7.86
CA ILE A 96 21.48 2.00 7.38
C ILE A 96 22.76 1.39 6.84
N ARG A 97 23.12 0.19 7.30
CA ARG A 97 24.37 -0.48 6.91
C ARG A 97 24.15 -1.70 6.02
N ASN A 98 22.99 -2.33 6.14
CA ASN A 98 22.65 -3.53 5.38
C ASN A 98 21.13 -3.61 5.14
N LYS A 99 20.72 -4.60 4.34
CA LYS A 99 19.32 -4.81 3.96
C LYS A 99 18.42 -5.11 5.16
N THR A 100 18.92 -5.84 6.16
CA THR A 100 18.16 -6.19 7.37
C THR A 100 17.88 -4.95 8.21
N ASP A 101 18.88 -4.09 8.40
CA ASP A 101 18.72 -2.81 9.09
C ASP A 101 17.67 -1.95 8.40
N LEU A 102 17.71 -1.90 7.06
CA LEU A 102 16.70 -1.18 6.27
C LEU A 102 15.29 -1.71 6.56
N LYS A 103 15.08 -3.03 6.46
CA LYS A 103 13.76 -3.65 6.72
C LYS A 103 13.25 -3.34 8.13
N GLN A 104 14.11 -3.41 9.13
CA GLN A 104 13.76 -3.16 10.52
C GLN A 104 13.37 -1.69 10.75
N VAL A 105 14.20 -0.75 10.29
CA VAL A 105 13.90 0.69 10.41
C VAL A 105 12.63 1.03 9.64
N PHE A 106 12.47 0.47 8.43
CA PHE A 106 11.29 0.67 7.61
C PHE A 106 10.02 0.21 8.33
N ALA A 107 9.98 -1.03 8.82
CA ALA A 107 8.83 -1.57 9.52
C ALA A 107 8.51 -0.78 10.80
N ALA A 108 9.53 -0.41 11.57
CA ALA A 108 9.35 0.39 12.78
C ALA A 108 8.76 1.77 12.46
N LYS A 109 9.24 2.45 11.40
CA LYS A 109 8.69 3.74 10.99
C LYS A 109 7.29 3.64 10.43
N TYR A 110 7.03 2.62 9.62
CA TYR A 110 5.71 2.33 9.06
C TYR A 110 4.64 2.17 10.15
N LEU A 111 4.95 1.46 11.24
CA LEU A 111 4.02 1.33 12.37
C LEU A 111 3.89 2.60 13.23
N GLN A 112 4.93 3.44 13.28
CA GLN A 112 4.93 4.69 14.04
C GLN A 112 4.28 5.86 13.30
N MET A 113 3.80 5.64 12.08
CA MET A 113 3.28 6.68 11.20
C MET A 113 2.03 7.36 11.78
N PRO A 114 2.04 8.69 12.04
CA PRO A 114 0.90 9.42 12.58
C PRO A 114 -0.32 9.48 11.64
N ARG A 115 -1.50 9.31 12.25
CA ARG A 115 -2.85 9.19 11.67
C ARG A 115 -3.32 10.30 10.70
N LYS A 116 -2.59 11.41 10.52
CA LYS A 116 -3.06 12.60 9.77
C LYS A 116 -2.05 13.20 8.80
N SER A 117 -0.78 12.78 8.78
CA SER A 117 0.25 13.52 8.04
C SER A 117 0.27 13.28 6.53
N TRP A 118 -0.28 12.16 6.04
CA TRP A 118 -0.25 11.81 4.60
C TRP A 118 -1.50 12.23 3.83
N LEU A 119 -2.55 12.70 4.52
CA LEU A 119 -3.84 13.03 3.91
C LEU A 119 -3.99 14.52 3.56
N ASN A 120 -3.09 15.39 4.04
CA ASN A 120 -3.22 16.84 3.84
C ASN A 120 -1.95 17.44 3.22
N ARG A 121 -2.11 17.99 2.02
CA ARG A 121 -1.43 19.21 1.59
C ARG A 121 -2.49 20.21 1.14
#